data_AF-A0A8J3ES43-F1
#
_entry.id   AF-A0A8J3ES43-F1
#
_cell.length_a   1.000
_cell.length_b   1.000
_cell.length_c   1.000
_cell.angle_alpha   90.00
_cell.angle_beta   90.00
_cell.angle_gamma   90.00
#
_symmetry.space_group_name_H-M   'P 1'
#
loop_
_entity.id
_entity.type
_entity.pdbx_description
1 polymer ?
#
loop_
_entity_poly.entity_id
_entity_poly.type
_entity_poly.pdbx_seq_one_letter_code
_entity_poly.pdbx_strand_id
1 'polypeptide(L)'
;MIKKTAIAGVSALLATAIIAVACNQETSSANAQQPEEAAEEAPQREYPPKPQFQPMELQAQYQGPFEDTVIQRWRDPVDGSVCYLYIPAQVSREQRDDSPFLDYGSNNIGSISCITQQLALRSVPAQQGAPQQQPPAQQE
;
A
#
# COMPACT_ATOMS: atom_id res chain seq x y z
N MET A 1 -18.19 -45.58 0.99
CA MET A 1 -19.38 -45.07 1.70
C MET A 1 -19.17 -43.59 2.00
N ILE A 2 -19.81 -42.67 1.27
CA ILE A 2 -20.23 -41.33 1.70
C ILE A 2 -21.42 -40.99 0.80
N LYS A 3 -22.58 -40.74 1.41
CA LYS A 3 -23.88 -40.52 0.75
C LYS A 3 -23.93 -39.11 0.15
N LYS A 4 -24.34 -39.03 -1.11
CA LYS A 4 -24.83 -37.80 -1.76
C LYS A 4 -26.22 -37.50 -1.24
N THR A 5 -26.49 -36.28 -0.81
CA THR A 5 -27.86 -35.83 -0.54
C THR A 5 -28.10 -34.53 -1.28
N ALA A 6 -28.85 -34.64 -2.38
CA ALA A 6 -29.46 -33.53 -3.09
C ALA A 6 -30.78 -33.18 -2.39
N ILE A 7 -31.10 -31.89 -2.25
CA ILE A 7 -32.43 -31.43 -1.85
C ILE A 7 -32.91 -30.51 -2.98
N ALA A 8 -33.79 -31.07 -3.81
CA ALA A 8 -34.69 -30.33 -4.68
C ALA A 8 -36.06 -30.30 -3.98
N GLY A 9 -36.67 -29.11 -3.91
CA GLY A 9 -37.99 -28.93 -3.31
C GLY A 9 -38.70 -27.73 -3.93
N VAL A 10 -39.50 -28.03 -4.95
CA VAL A 10 -40.45 -27.13 -5.63
C VAL A 10 -41.82 -27.29 -4.96
N SER A 11 -42.54 -26.18 -4.70
CA SER A 11 -44.02 -26.02 -4.74
C SER A 11 -44.36 -24.64 -4.16
N ALA A 12 -44.64 -23.59 -4.95
CA ALA A 12 -45.83 -23.31 -5.78
C ALA A 12 -47.09 -22.88 -5.00
N LEU A 13 -47.38 -21.57 -5.11
CA LEU A 13 -48.68 -20.90 -5.25
C LEU A 13 -49.66 -20.85 -4.06
N LEU A 14 -50.02 -19.64 -3.64
CA LEU A 14 -51.38 -19.06 -3.63
C LEU A 14 -51.27 -17.57 -3.18
N ALA A 15 -51.44 -16.61 -4.09
CA ALA A 15 -52.71 -15.93 -4.42
C ALA A 15 -53.05 -14.73 -3.49
N THR A 16 -52.67 -13.55 -3.97
CA THR A 16 -53.41 -12.27 -3.97
C THR A 16 -54.24 -11.85 -2.74
N ALA A 17 -53.79 -10.79 -2.08
CA ALA A 17 -54.66 -9.76 -1.52
C ALA A 17 -54.27 -8.40 -2.13
N ILE A 18 -55.08 -7.93 -3.07
CA ILE A 18 -55.11 -6.55 -3.53
C ILE A 18 -55.65 -5.72 -2.36
N ILE A 19 -54.78 -4.98 -1.67
CA ILE A 19 -55.20 -3.95 -0.72
C ILE A 19 -55.11 -2.61 -1.45
N ALA A 20 -56.27 -1.96 -1.52
CA ALA A 20 -56.49 -0.68 -2.15
C ALA A 20 -55.50 0.38 -1.65
N VAL A 21 -54.76 0.93 -2.61
CA VAL A 21 -53.98 2.15 -2.49
C VAL A 21 -54.96 3.32 -2.40
N ALA A 22 -55.15 3.86 -1.20
CA ALA A 22 -55.62 5.23 -0.98
C ALA A 22 -55.29 5.68 0.45
N CYS A 23 -54.76 6.91 0.55
CA CYS A 23 -54.50 7.68 1.78
C CYS A 23 -53.23 7.33 2.57
N ASN A 24 -52.07 7.84 2.13
CA ASN A 24 -51.50 9.03 2.77
C ASN A 24 -50.23 9.48 2.05
N GLN A 25 -50.41 10.53 1.25
CA GLN A 25 -49.34 11.47 0.93
C GLN A 25 -49.02 12.24 2.22
N GLU A 26 -47.91 11.92 2.87
CA GLU A 26 -47.19 12.92 3.65
C GLU A 26 -46.09 13.47 2.77
N THR A 27 -46.52 14.45 1.97
CA THR A 27 -45.67 15.39 1.27
C THR A 27 -44.94 16.23 2.32
N SER A 28 -43.88 15.68 2.93
CA SER A 28 -42.88 16.51 3.60
C SER A 28 -42.00 17.13 2.54
N SER A 29 -42.50 18.23 1.97
CA SER A 29 -41.69 19.24 1.33
C SER A 29 -40.81 19.89 2.40
N ALA A 30 -39.70 19.24 2.76
CA ALA A 30 -38.59 19.92 3.39
C ALA A 30 -37.94 20.76 2.28
N ASN A 31 -38.41 21.99 2.17
CA ASN A 31 -37.76 23.08 1.46
C ASN A 31 -36.41 23.32 2.14
N ALA A 32 -35.41 22.51 1.77
CA ALA A 32 -34.02 22.85 2.04
C ALA A 32 -33.66 23.96 1.05
N GLN A 33 -33.94 25.19 1.47
CA GLN A 33 -33.23 26.36 0.97
C GLN A 33 -31.78 26.16 1.37
N GLN A 34 -31.03 25.46 0.51
CA GLN A 34 -29.58 25.49 0.53
C GLN A 34 -29.21 26.94 0.26
N PRO A 35 -28.54 27.64 1.19
CA PRO A 35 -27.88 28.89 0.86
C PRO A 35 -26.95 28.57 -0.31
N GLU A 36 -27.18 29.21 -1.45
CA GLU A 36 -26.21 29.30 -2.53
C GLU A 36 -25.07 30.15 -1.97
N GLU A 37 -24.19 29.49 -1.21
CA GLU A 37 -22.94 30.05 -0.73
C GLU A 37 -22.16 30.41 -1.99
N ALA A 38 -22.01 31.72 -2.20
CA ALA A 38 -21.22 32.26 -3.29
C ALA A 38 -19.90 31.51 -3.32
N ALA A 39 -19.66 30.77 -4.40
CA ALA A 39 -18.40 30.10 -4.65
C ALA A 39 -17.34 31.20 -4.81
N GLU A 40 -16.78 31.63 -3.69
CA GLU A 40 -15.56 32.42 -3.67
C GLU A 40 -14.50 31.55 -4.34
N GLU A 41 -13.97 32.00 -5.49
CA GLU A 41 -12.89 31.32 -6.18
C GLU A 41 -11.76 31.13 -5.18
N ALA A 42 -11.63 29.91 -4.66
CA ALA A 42 -10.54 29.56 -3.78
C ALA A 42 -9.24 29.89 -4.53
N PRO A 43 -8.32 30.66 -3.93
CA PRO A 43 -7.10 31.09 -4.61
C PRO A 43 -6.37 29.86 -5.14
N GLN A 44 -6.22 29.79 -6.47
CA GLN A 44 -5.51 28.71 -7.13
C GLN A 44 -4.05 28.74 -6.67
N ARG A 45 -3.71 27.91 -5.67
CA ARG A 45 -2.33 27.75 -5.24
C ARG A 45 -1.58 27.03 -6.35
N GLU A 46 -0.57 27.70 -6.89
CA GLU A 46 0.36 27.09 -7.83
C GLU A 46 1.24 26.10 -7.08
N TYR A 47 0.97 24.80 -7.25
CA TYR A 47 1.77 23.74 -6.64
C TYR A 47 3.05 23.50 -7.46
N PRO A 48 4.22 23.31 -6.81
CA PRO A 48 5.43 22.94 -7.52
C PRO A 48 5.24 21.61 -8.26
N PRO A 49 5.94 21.42 -9.40
CA PRO A 49 5.87 20.17 -10.14
C PRO A 49 6.32 19.00 -9.25
N LYS A 50 5.61 17.87 -9.36
CA LYS A 50 5.91 16.67 -8.58
C LYS A 50 7.32 16.15 -8.93
N PRO A 51 8.21 15.94 -7.94
CA PRO A 51 9.52 15.36 -8.19
C PRO A 51 9.40 13.93 -8.72
N GLN A 52 10.31 13.55 -9.63
CA GLN A 52 10.41 12.21 -10.18
C GLN A 52 11.51 11.43 -9.45
N PHE A 53 11.16 10.29 -8.85
CA PHE A 53 12.09 9.40 -8.16
C PHE A 53 12.10 8.02 -8.81
N GLN A 54 13.25 7.35 -8.83
CA GLN A 54 13.30 5.93 -9.16
C GLN A 54 12.60 5.15 -8.05
N PRO A 55 11.64 4.26 -8.38
CA PRO A 55 10.97 3.47 -7.35
C PRO A 55 11.93 2.44 -6.76
N MET A 56 11.78 2.18 -5.47
CA MET A 56 12.42 1.02 -4.85
C MET A 56 11.84 -0.29 -5.42
N GLU A 57 12.60 -1.38 -5.36
CA GLU A 57 12.18 -2.71 -5.80
C GLU A 57 11.61 -3.52 -4.62
N LEU A 58 10.37 -4.00 -4.72
CA LEU A 58 9.81 -4.94 -3.74
C LEU A 58 10.46 -6.32 -3.93
N GLN A 59 11.20 -6.78 -2.93
CA GLN A 59 11.92 -8.06 -3.00
C GLN A 59 11.22 -9.18 -2.23
N ALA A 60 10.47 -8.85 -1.17
CA ALA A 60 9.73 -9.84 -0.39
C ALA A 60 8.59 -9.21 0.42
N GLN A 61 7.65 -10.06 0.81
CA GLN A 61 6.58 -9.74 1.75
C GLN A 61 6.49 -10.83 2.83
N TYR A 62 6.26 -10.42 4.07
CA TYR A 62 6.18 -11.28 5.24
C TYR A 62 4.92 -10.95 6.05
N GLN A 63 4.46 -11.94 6.83
CA GLN A 63 3.47 -11.70 7.87
C GLN A 63 4.12 -10.90 9.00
N GLY A 64 3.45 -9.85 9.46
CA GLY A 64 3.88 -9.08 10.61
C GLY A 64 3.58 -9.78 11.94
N PRO A 65 4.02 -9.21 13.07
CA PRO A 65 3.81 -9.80 14.39
C PRO A 65 2.33 -9.79 14.84
N PHE A 66 1.51 -8.93 14.25
CA PHE A 66 0.06 -8.87 14.47
C PHE A 66 -0.68 -9.36 13.23
N GLU A 67 -1.87 -9.94 13.41
CA GLU A 67 -2.67 -10.57 12.33
C GLU A 67 -2.97 -9.62 11.17
N ASP A 68 -3.13 -8.33 11.47
CA ASP A 68 -3.47 -7.26 10.55
C ASP A 68 -2.24 -6.45 10.12
N THR A 69 -1.03 -7.02 10.18
CA THR A 69 0.19 -6.32 9.75
C THR A 69 0.95 -7.12 8.70
N VAL A 70 1.46 -6.43 7.68
CA VAL A 70 2.36 -7.00 6.69
C VAL A 70 3.70 -6.29 6.75
N ILE A 71 4.78 -7.03 6.51
CA ILE A 71 6.12 -6.46 6.39
C ILE A 71 6.56 -6.59 4.95
N GLN A 72 6.96 -5.50 4.31
CA GLN A 72 7.51 -5.51 2.96
C GLN A 72 8.99 -5.14 2.98
N ARG A 73 9.81 -5.90 2.24
CA ARG A 73 11.22 -5.61 2.05
C ARG A 73 11.45 -4.99 0.68
N TRP A 74 11.90 -3.75 0.70
CA TRP A 74 12.20 -2.93 -0.47
C TRP A 74 13.71 -2.73 -0.60
N ARG A 75 14.23 -2.75 -1.82
CA ARG A 75 15.63 -2.44 -2.12
C ARG A 75 15.72 -1.20 -2.99
N ASP A 76 16.55 -0.25 -2.59
CA ASP A 76 16.86 0.92 -3.40
C ASP A 76 17.79 0.51 -4.55
N PRO A 77 17.43 0.77 -5.82
CA PRO A 77 18.28 0.46 -6.96
C PRO A 77 19.52 1.37 -7.06
N VAL A 78 19.53 2.53 -6.41
CA VAL A 78 20.59 3.54 -6.52
C VAL A 78 21.80 3.18 -5.65
N ASP A 79 21.57 2.83 -4.39
CA ASP A 79 22.64 2.57 -3.40
C ASP A 79 22.60 1.16 -2.80
N GLY A 80 21.55 0.38 -3.08
CA GLY A 80 21.34 -0.96 -2.53
C GLY A 80 20.86 -0.98 -1.08
N SER A 81 20.45 0.16 -0.52
CA SER A 81 19.81 0.25 0.80
C SER A 81 18.57 -0.64 0.85
N VAL A 82 18.34 -1.28 2.00
CA VAL A 82 17.21 -2.18 2.20
C VAL A 82 16.29 -1.58 3.25
N CYS A 83 15.04 -1.35 2.89
CA CYS A 83 14.02 -0.84 3.79
C CYS A 83 12.96 -1.91 4.08
N TYR A 84 12.56 -1.99 5.34
CA TYR A 84 11.42 -2.77 5.81
C TYR A 84 10.28 -1.81 6.13
N LEU A 85 9.14 -1.97 5.46
CA LEU A 85 7.91 -1.24 5.75
C LEU A 85 6.97 -2.15 6.56
N TYR A 86 6.52 -1.67 7.71
CA TYR A 86 5.54 -2.31 8.57
C TYR A 86 4.19 -1.66 8.33
N ILE A 87 3.29 -2.32 7.59
CA ILE A 87 2.07 -1.72 7.08
C ILE A 87 0.86 -2.37 7.78
N PRO A 88 0.01 -1.60 8.48
CA PRO A 88 -1.28 -2.07 8.95
C PRO A 88 -2.20 -2.39 7.77
N ALA A 89 -3.05 -3.41 7.89
CA ALA A 89 -3.99 -3.83 6.86
C ALA A 89 -5.03 -2.74 6.54
N GLN A 90 -5.27 -1.83 7.49
CA GLN A 90 -6.20 -0.73 7.34
C GLN A 90 -5.49 0.59 7.57
N VAL A 91 -5.50 1.44 6.54
CA VAL A 91 -4.98 2.81 6.61
C VAL A 91 -6.07 3.77 6.17
N SER A 92 -6.42 4.74 7.02
CA SER A 92 -7.35 5.80 6.64
C SER A 92 -6.70 6.70 5.59
N ARG A 93 -7.43 7.01 4.51
CA ARG A 93 -6.99 7.92 3.45
C ARG A 93 -7.99 9.07 3.37
N GLU A 94 -7.49 10.29 3.37
CA GLU A 94 -8.32 11.49 3.19
C GLU A 94 -8.01 12.09 1.82
N GLN A 95 -9.04 12.20 0.99
CA GLN A 95 -8.96 12.93 -0.28
C GLN A 95 -9.19 14.40 0.04
N ARG A 96 -8.20 15.24 -0.27
CA ARG A 96 -8.33 16.69 -0.15
C ARG A 96 -8.67 17.28 -1.51
N ASP A 97 -9.72 18.09 -1.57
CA ASP A 97 -10.15 18.75 -2.82
C ASP A 97 -9.15 19.82 -3.28
N ASP A 98 -8.33 20.34 -2.37
CA ASP A 98 -7.38 21.43 -2.61
C ASP A 98 -5.97 20.96 -3.02
N SER A 99 -5.72 19.65 -3.11
CA SER A 99 -4.39 19.07 -3.36
C SER A 99 -4.45 17.87 -4.31
N PRO A 100 -3.57 17.79 -5.34
CA PRO A 100 -3.45 16.60 -6.17
C PRO A 100 -2.72 15.44 -5.45
N PHE A 101 -2.23 15.67 -4.23
CA PHE A 101 -1.57 14.68 -3.39
C PHE A 101 -2.57 14.06 -2.44
N LEU A 102 -2.44 12.74 -2.25
CA LEU A 102 -3.22 12.04 -1.26
C LEU A 102 -2.64 12.24 0.12
N ASP A 103 -3.49 12.64 1.06
CA ASP A 103 -3.14 12.78 2.46
C ASP A 103 -3.45 11.47 3.19
N TYR A 104 -2.45 10.96 3.87
CA TYR A 104 -2.60 9.83 4.76
C TYR A 104 -2.44 10.45 6.14
N GLY A 105 -3.57 10.76 6.78
CA GLY A 105 -3.63 11.58 8.00
C GLY A 105 -2.62 11.15 9.07
N SER A 106 -2.43 12.02 10.07
CA SER A 106 -1.18 12.18 10.83
C SER A 106 -0.40 10.95 11.36
N ASN A 107 -0.87 9.70 11.37
CA ASN A 107 -0.18 8.63 12.12
C ASN A 107 -0.32 7.15 11.68
N ASN A 108 -0.82 6.77 10.49
CA ASN A 108 -1.20 5.34 10.30
C ASN A 108 -0.67 4.59 9.06
N ILE A 109 0.21 5.12 8.21
CA ILE A 109 0.72 4.34 7.06
C ILE A 109 1.63 3.18 7.52
N GLY A 110 2.15 3.25 8.75
CA GLY A 110 3.08 2.27 9.29
C GLY A 110 4.39 2.87 9.78
N SER A 111 5.40 2.02 9.95
CA SER A 111 6.78 2.44 10.22
C SER A 111 7.72 1.94 9.13
N ILE A 112 8.80 2.68 8.89
CA ILE A 112 9.86 2.30 7.96
C ILE A 112 11.19 2.21 8.71
N SER A 113 11.93 1.14 8.46
CA SER A 113 13.29 0.96 8.96
C SER A 113 14.20 0.62 7.80
N CYS A 114 15.20 1.46 7.55
CA CYS A 114 16.15 1.29 6.45
C CYS A 114 17.53 0.97 6.99
N ILE A 115 18.17 -0.01 6.37
CA ILE A 115 19.55 -0.40 6.63
C ILE A 115 20.32 -0.13 5.34
N THR A 116 21.16 0.88 5.36
CA THR A 116 22.17 1.06 4.33
C THR A 116 23.22 -0.01 4.57
N GLN A 117 23.46 -0.86 3.58
CA GLN A 117 24.71 -1.59 3.53
C GLN A 117 25.76 -0.51 3.32
N GLN A 118 26.43 -0.10 4.39
CA GLN A 118 27.77 0.46 4.23
C GLN A 118 28.54 -0.65 3.55
N LEU A 119 28.55 -0.63 2.22
CA LEU A 119 29.48 -1.38 1.41
C LEU A 119 30.79 -1.05 2.07
N ALA A 120 31.30 -2.03 2.81
CA ALA A 120 32.68 -2.03 3.16
C ALA A 120 33.36 -2.02 1.80
N LEU A 121 33.73 -0.82 1.35
CA LEU A 121 34.84 -0.58 0.46
C LEU A 121 36.05 -1.14 1.20
N ARG A 122 36.09 -2.47 1.38
CA ARG A 122 37.32 -3.20 1.57
C ARG A 122 37.98 -3.05 0.23
N SER A 123 38.68 -1.93 0.07
CA SER A 123 39.83 -1.86 -0.79
C SER A 123 40.63 -3.11 -0.50
N VAL A 124 40.51 -4.11 -1.38
CA VAL A 124 41.45 -5.22 -1.42
C VAL A 124 42.79 -4.51 -1.61
N PRO A 125 43.73 -4.55 -0.63
CA PRO A 125 45.06 -4.08 -0.94
C PRO A 125 45.52 -4.95 -2.10
N ALA A 126 45.81 -4.32 -3.23
CA ALA A 126 46.41 -5.01 -4.36
C ALA A 126 47.65 -5.70 -3.81
N GLN A 127 47.58 -7.03 -3.64
CA GLN A 127 48.77 -7.85 -3.51
C GLN A 127 49.49 -7.72 -4.85
N GLN A 128 50.31 -6.68 -4.96
CA GLN A 128 51.37 -6.60 -5.94
C GLN A 128 52.19 -7.87 -5.75
N GLY A 129 52.16 -8.72 -6.78
CA GLY A 129 52.84 -10.00 -6.78
C GLY A 129 54.29 -9.84 -6.38
N ALA A 130 54.64 -10.37 -5.20
CA ALA A 130 56.00 -10.74 -4.93
C ALA A 130 56.34 -11.93 -5.83
N PRO A 131 57.43 -11.91 -6.60
CA PRO A 131 57.86 -13.06 -7.38
C PRO A 131 58.13 -14.22 -6.43
N GLN A 132 57.51 -15.37 -6.69
CA GLN A 132 57.81 -16.60 -5.96
C GLN A 132 59.29 -16.95 -6.20
N GLN A 133 60.12 -16.81 -5.15
CA GLN A 133 61.45 -17.38 -5.14
C GLN A 133 61.31 -18.90 -5.14
N GLN A 134 61.61 -19.48 -6.30
CA GLN A 134 61.73 -20.92 -6.50
C GLN A 134 62.91 -21.44 -5.67
N PRO A 135 62.71 -22.43 -4.78
CA PRO A 135 63.81 -22.97 -3.98
C PRO A 135 64.82 -23.71 -4.88
N PRO A 136 66.13 -23.61 -4.59
CA PRO A 136 67.14 -24.26 -5.40
C PRO A 136 67.00 -25.78 -5.32
N ALA A 137 67.07 -26.42 -6.49
CA ALA A 137 67.08 -27.86 -6.64
C ALA A 137 68.27 -28.45 -5.87
N GLN A 138 68.00 -29.45 -5.02
CA GLN A 138 69.04 -30.25 -4.39
C GLN A 138 69.73 -31.08 -5.47
N GLN A 139 71.05 -30.97 -5.55
CA GLN A 139 71.90 -31.86 -6.34
C GLN A 139 72.43 -32.94 -5.40
N GLU A 140 72.21 -34.20 -5.78
CA GLU A 140 72.90 -35.40 -5.25
C GLU A 140 74.40 -35.39 -5.55
#